data_AF-A0A3R7ERP6-F1
#
_entry.id   AF-A0A3R7ERP6-F1
#
_cell.length_a   1.000
_cell.length_b   1.000
_cell.length_c   1.000
_cell.angle_alpha   90.00
_cell.angle_beta   90.00
_cell.angle_gamma   90.00
#
_symmetry.space_group_name_H-M   'P 1'
#
loop_
_entity.id
_entity.type
_entity.pdbx_description
1 polymer ?
#
loop_
_entity_poly.entity_id
_entity_poly.type
_entity_poly.pdbx_seq_one_letter_code
_entity_poly.pdbx_strand_id
1 'polypeptide(L)'
;MMNTKTQMKMAKASKQDVDAAIELASILGDIDKGYYPSTPNAEDPDEPTFFDADDSEHLRAFYDRVKGCLDAAPGGMFRVIWGFSMIMSSDMIDPDLDYLAFHPRIVKALARKPADLMSLAYPAEMTPELHHVLGMMCFQLARYAHLFRAVGADIKTRAEDEQAYCLHWLIKHVLAHGAEWADHADADLAAARAKLPDASK
;
A
#
# COMPACT_ATOMS: atom_id res chain seq x y z
N MET A 1 -6.41 20.07 -22.76
CA MET A 1 -6.25 18.60 -22.66
C MET A 1 -4.80 18.30 -22.30
N MET A 2 -4.49 18.06 -21.02
CA MET A 2 -3.17 17.61 -20.59
C MET A 2 -3.14 16.08 -20.58
N ASN A 3 -2.09 15.54 -21.20
CA ASN A 3 -1.93 14.14 -21.57
C ASN A 3 -1.60 13.27 -20.34
N THR A 4 -2.41 12.25 -20.06
CA THR A 4 -2.45 11.46 -18.82
C THR A 4 -1.37 10.38 -18.67
N LYS A 5 -0.19 10.53 -19.29
CA LYS A 5 0.87 9.49 -19.24
C LYS A 5 2.31 10.00 -19.15
N THR A 6 2.54 11.18 -18.61
CA THR A 6 3.84 11.49 -18.00
C THR A 6 3.64 11.38 -16.50
N GLN A 7 3.99 10.22 -15.93
CA GLN A 7 4.09 10.05 -14.48
C GLN A 7 5.12 11.10 -14.01
N MET A 8 4.65 12.23 -13.50
CA MET A 8 5.49 13.36 -13.10
C MET A 8 6.41 12.86 -11.98
N LYS A 9 7.70 12.74 -12.28
CA LYS A 9 8.70 12.31 -11.30
C LYS A 9 9.29 13.57 -10.66
N MET A 10 9.04 13.75 -9.38
CA MET A 10 9.61 14.83 -8.58
C MET A 10 10.70 14.28 -7.66
N ALA A 11 11.72 15.09 -7.40
CA ALA A 11 12.73 14.77 -6.40
C ALA A 11 12.10 14.75 -4.99
N LYS A 12 12.33 13.68 -4.23
CA LYS A 12 11.94 13.59 -2.82
C LYS A 12 12.73 14.62 -2.00
N ALA A 13 12.12 15.17 -0.96
CA ALA A 13 12.84 15.93 0.06
C ALA A 13 13.96 15.07 0.66
N SER A 14 15.18 15.60 0.65
CA SER A 14 16.33 15.03 1.34
C SER A 14 16.20 15.25 2.85
N LYS A 15 17.06 14.58 3.64
CA LYS A 15 17.11 14.81 5.10
C LYS A 15 17.42 16.28 5.42
N GLN A 16 18.36 16.88 4.69
CA GLN A 16 18.73 18.30 4.82
C GLN A 16 17.53 19.22 4.56
N ASP A 17 16.70 18.91 3.55
CA ASP A 17 15.49 19.69 3.28
C ASP A 17 14.49 19.64 4.45
N VAL A 18 14.33 18.46 5.06
CA VAL A 18 13.43 18.26 6.21
C VAL A 18 13.97 18.95 7.45
N ASP A 19 15.26 18.81 7.75
CA ASP A 19 15.89 19.43 8.91
C ASP A 19 15.80 20.97 8.82
N ALA A 20 16.08 21.56 7.65
CA ALA A 20 15.92 23.01 7.42
C ALA A 20 14.46 23.49 7.52
N ALA A 21 13.50 22.66 7.08
CA ALA A 21 12.08 22.97 7.23
C ALA A 21 11.60 22.95 8.69
N ILE A 22 12.10 22.01 9.49
CA ILE A 22 11.82 21.93 10.92
C ILE A 22 12.41 23.14 11.66
N GLU A 23 13.64 23.53 11.32
CA GLU A 23 14.28 24.72 11.89
C GLU A 23 13.49 25.98 11.57
N LEU A 24 13.10 26.17 10.30
CA LEU A 24 12.25 27.29 9.88
C LEU A 24 10.92 27.30 10.64
N ALA A 25 10.25 26.15 10.79
CA ALA A 25 9.01 26.04 11.55
C ALA A 25 9.19 26.39 13.03
N SER A 26 10.35 26.07 13.60
CA SER A 26 10.69 26.42 14.99
C SER A 26 10.85 27.93 15.15
N ILE A 27 11.64 28.58 14.28
CA ILE A 27 11.82 30.04 14.24
C ILE A 27 10.47 30.75 14.16
N LEU A 28 9.59 30.30 13.24
CA LEU A 28 8.26 30.88 13.08
C LEU A 28 7.38 30.66 14.33
N GLY A 29 7.49 29.50 14.97
CA GLY A 29 6.77 29.18 16.19
C GLY A 29 7.22 29.97 17.42
N ASP A 30 8.50 30.37 17.48
CA ASP A 30 9.00 31.25 18.54
C ASP A 30 8.44 32.66 18.38
N ILE A 31 8.46 33.19 17.16
CA ILE A 31 7.86 34.50 16.84
C ILE A 31 6.36 34.53 17.13
N ASP A 32 5.61 33.49 16.76
CA ASP A 32 4.16 33.39 17.05
C ASP A 32 3.84 33.48 18.54
N LYS A 33 4.77 32.99 19.39
CA LYS A 33 4.67 33.04 20.85
C LYS A 33 5.28 34.31 21.47
N GLY A 34 5.87 35.19 20.65
CA GLY A 34 6.55 36.41 21.09
C GLY A 34 7.98 36.20 21.62
N TYR A 35 8.54 35.00 21.44
CA TYR A 35 9.93 34.73 21.81
C TYR A 35 10.89 35.16 20.72
N TYR A 36 12.08 35.56 21.13
CA TYR A 36 13.17 35.81 20.21
C TYR A 36 13.58 34.48 19.54
N PRO A 37 13.81 34.46 18.22
CA PRO A 37 14.13 33.23 17.49
C PRO A 37 15.59 32.83 17.70
N SER A 38 15.91 32.33 18.90
CA SER A 38 17.25 31.85 19.26
C SER A 38 17.59 30.54 18.54
N THR A 39 18.84 30.39 18.12
CA THR A 39 19.33 29.10 17.61
C THR A 39 19.46 28.09 18.77
N PRO A 40 19.06 26.82 18.58
CA PRO A 40 19.28 25.79 19.58
C PRO A 40 20.77 25.67 19.91
N ASN A 41 21.14 25.88 21.18
CA ASN A 41 22.51 25.86 21.72
C ASN A 41 23.40 27.10 21.44
N ALA A 42 22.86 28.23 20.97
CA ALA A 42 23.59 29.50 21.12
C ALA A 42 23.39 29.99 22.56
N GLU A 43 24.40 29.76 23.40
CA GLU A 43 24.49 30.42 24.71
C GLU A 43 25.13 31.80 24.50
N ASP A 44 24.41 32.70 23.84
CA ASP A 44 24.76 34.12 23.87
C ASP A 44 24.05 34.77 25.07
N PRO A 45 24.77 35.14 26.14
CA PRO A 45 24.18 35.74 27.34
C PRO A 45 23.46 37.06 27.08
N ASP A 46 23.78 37.72 25.97
CA ASP A 46 23.21 39.01 25.57
C ASP A 46 22.02 38.83 24.61
N GLU A 47 21.62 37.59 24.28
CA GLU A 47 20.49 37.37 23.38
C GLU A 47 19.15 37.72 24.06
N PRO A 48 18.31 38.54 23.40
CA PRO A 48 17.01 38.90 23.95
C PRO A 48 16.13 37.66 24.17
N THR A 49 15.34 37.65 25.25
CA THR A 49 14.38 36.56 25.50
C THR A 49 13.11 36.71 24.67
N PHE A 50 12.66 37.95 24.45
CA PHE A 50 11.42 38.27 23.75
C PHE A 50 11.71 39.02 22.45
N PHE A 51 10.85 38.81 21.46
CA PHE A 51 10.95 39.48 20.18
C PHE A 51 10.23 40.83 20.21
N ASP A 52 10.96 41.91 19.91
CA ASP A 52 10.40 43.22 19.65
C ASP A 52 10.30 43.45 18.12
N ALA A 53 9.09 43.68 17.61
CA ALA A 53 8.85 43.91 16.20
C ALA A 53 9.16 45.34 15.74
N ASP A 54 9.29 46.28 16.68
CA ASP A 54 9.68 47.66 16.41
C ASP A 54 11.21 47.85 16.44
N ASP A 55 11.95 46.85 16.96
CA ASP A 55 13.41 46.85 16.97
C ASP A 55 13.99 46.34 15.63
N SER A 56 14.75 47.21 14.96
CA SER A 56 15.39 46.90 13.69
C SER A 56 16.44 45.78 13.74
N GLU A 57 17.12 45.59 14.88
CA GLU A 57 18.11 44.52 15.08
C GLU A 57 17.41 43.18 15.20
N HIS A 58 16.29 43.13 15.92
CA HIS A 58 15.44 41.94 16.03
C HIS A 58 14.88 41.53 14.66
N LEU A 59 14.33 42.48 13.91
CA LEU A 59 13.84 42.23 12.55
C LEU A 59 14.94 41.72 11.62
N ARG A 60 16.15 42.29 11.72
CA ARG A 60 17.29 41.85 10.92
C ARG A 60 17.70 40.42 11.25
N ALA A 61 17.81 40.11 12.54
CA ALA A 61 18.19 38.78 13.00
C ALA A 61 17.16 37.71 12.62
N PHE A 62 15.87 38.03 12.71
CA PHE A 62 14.81 37.16 12.19
C PHE A 62 14.95 36.90 10.69
N TYR A 63 15.15 37.96 9.89
CA TYR A 63 15.36 37.82 8.44
C TYR A 63 16.58 36.95 8.13
N ASP A 64 17.72 37.19 8.78
CA ASP A 64 18.96 36.46 8.52
C ASP A 64 18.81 34.96 8.86
N ARG A 65 18.07 34.63 9.92
CA ARG A 65 17.78 33.24 10.30
C ARG A 65 16.85 32.55 9.30
N VAL A 66 15.73 33.20 8.94
CA VAL A 66 14.81 32.66 7.91
C VAL A 66 15.56 32.44 6.60
N LYS A 67 16.36 33.42 6.18
CA LYS A 67 17.17 33.34 4.97
C LYS A 67 18.20 32.22 5.05
N GLY A 68 18.83 32.05 6.21
CA GLY A 68 19.76 30.95 6.51
C GLY A 68 19.13 29.57 6.28
N CYS A 69 17.92 29.33 6.78
CA CYS A 69 17.21 28.07 6.55
C CYS A 69 16.92 27.82 5.06
N LEU A 70 16.53 28.86 4.33
CA LEU A 70 16.25 28.76 2.89
C LEU A 70 17.53 28.50 2.05
N ASP A 71 18.66 29.08 2.45
CA ASP A 71 19.95 28.90 1.80
C ASP A 71 20.58 27.53 2.14
N ALA A 72 20.34 27.03 3.36
CA ALA A 72 20.79 25.72 3.80
C ALA A 72 20.18 24.59 2.96
N ALA A 73 18.99 24.78 2.37
CA ALA A 73 18.33 23.78 1.54
C ALA A 73 17.64 24.41 0.31
N PRO A 74 18.38 24.72 -0.77
CA PRO A 74 17.81 25.34 -1.96
C PRO A 74 16.70 24.49 -2.59
N GLY A 75 15.49 25.05 -2.64
CA GLY A 75 14.28 24.36 -3.10
C GLY A 75 13.78 23.25 -2.18
N GLY A 76 14.40 23.06 -1.01
CA GLY A 76 14.03 22.06 -0.02
C GLY A 76 12.63 22.30 0.54
N MET A 77 12.31 23.54 0.86
CA MET A 77 10.97 23.91 1.32
C MET A 77 9.87 23.53 0.33
N PHE A 78 10.12 23.76 -0.96
CA PHE A 78 9.18 23.36 -2.00
C PHE A 78 9.00 21.84 -2.03
N ARG A 79 10.10 21.06 -1.95
CA ARG A 79 10.03 19.60 -1.92
C ARG A 79 9.25 19.07 -0.71
N VAL A 80 9.45 19.66 0.47
CA VAL A 80 8.77 19.26 1.72
C VAL A 80 7.28 19.59 1.64
N ILE A 81 6.93 20.85 1.36
CA ILE A 81 5.52 21.31 1.35
C ILE A 81 4.74 20.65 0.22
N TRP A 82 5.29 20.66 -1.00
CA TRP A 82 4.63 20.04 -2.15
C TRP A 82 4.53 18.52 -1.99
N GLY A 83 5.57 17.89 -1.43
CA GLY A 83 5.56 16.46 -1.11
C GLY A 83 4.45 16.11 -0.11
N PHE A 84 4.29 16.90 0.95
CA PHE A 84 3.20 16.71 1.92
C PHE A 84 1.83 16.96 1.28
N SER A 85 1.67 18.02 0.49
CA SER A 85 0.43 18.30 -0.26
C SER A 85 0.03 17.15 -1.20
N MET A 86 1.00 16.53 -1.87
CA MET A 86 0.77 15.34 -2.70
C MET A 86 0.33 14.13 -1.89
N ILE A 87 0.89 13.91 -0.69
CA ILE A 87 0.44 12.84 0.21
C ILE A 87 -1.01 13.10 0.64
N MET A 88 -1.34 14.33 1.04
CA MET A 88 -2.70 14.69 1.48
C MET A 88 -3.73 14.64 0.34
N SER A 89 -3.31 14.92 -0.90
CA SER A 89 -4.17 14.86 -2.08
C SER A 89 -4.24 13.46 -2.72
N SER A 90 -3.67 12.45 -2.05
CA SER A 90 -3.66 11.06 -2.50
C SER A 90 -4.49 10.19 -1.58
N ASP A 91 -4.87 9.00 -2.05
CA ASP A 91 -5.55 7.98 -1.23
C ASP A 91 -4.59 7.26 -0.24
N MET A 92 -3.53 7.93 0.24
CA MET A 92 -2.60 7.37 1.23
C MET A 92 -3.06 7.62 2.65
N ILE A 93 -3.57 8.82 2.92
CA ILE A 93 -4.06 9.26 4.24
C ILE A 93 -5.59 9.22 4.21
N ASP A 94 -6.21 8.88 5.33
CA ASP A 94 -7.67 8.91 5.47
C ASP A 94 -8.17 10.36 5.49
N PRO A 95 -8.97 10.81 4.49
CA PRO A 95 -9.43 12.20 4.43
C PRO A 95 -10.55 12.51 5.43
N ASP A 96 -11.19 11.49 6.02
CA ASP A 96 -12.34 11.66 6.90
C ASP A 96 -11.93 11.86 8.37
N LEU A 97 -10.62 11.77 8.67
CA LEU A 97 -10.07 11.94 10.01
C LEU A 97 -9.37 13.29 10.18
N ASP A 98 -9.46 13.85 11.39
CA ASP A 98 -8.82 15.11 11.79
C ASP A 98 -7.36 14.93 12.27
N TYR A 99 -6.81 13.71 12.13
CA TYR A 99 -5.43 13.36 12.43
C TYR A 99 -4.83 12.48 11.32
N LEU A 100 -3.50 12.42 11.26
CA LEU A 100 -2.80 11.63 10.24
C LEU A 100 -2.93 10.12 10.52
N ALA A 101 -3.70 9.43 9.68
CA ALA A 101 -3.81 7.97 9.67
C ALA A 101 -3.82 7.43 8.23
N PHE A 102 -3.34 6.20 8.04
CA PHE A 102 -3.41 5.56 6.72
C PHE A 102 -4.85 5.29 6.31
N HIS A 103 -5.15 5.50 5.02
CA HIS A 103 -6.46 5.20 4.45
C HIS A 103 -6.88 3.74 4.74
N PRO A 104 -8.16 3.44 5.05
CA PRO A 104 -8.62 2.11 5.47
C PRO A 104 -8.23 0.98 4.50
N ARG A 105 -8.17 1.29 3.20
CA ARG A 105 -7.67 0.38 2.15
C ARG A 105 -6.26 -0.14 2.41
N ILE A 106 -5.34 0.73 2.87
CA ILE A 106 -3.95 0.36 3.16
C ILE A 106 -3.89 -0.46 4.45
N VAL A 107 -4.59 -0.03 5.50
CA VAL A 107 -4.68 -0.77 6.76
C VAL A 107 -5.21 -2.18 6.53
N LYS A 108 -6.27 -2.34 5.73
CA LYS A 108 -6.82 -3.65 5.35
C LYS A 108 -5.83 -4.51 4.56
N ALA A 109 -5.07 -3.89 3.64
CA ALA A 109 -4.05 -4.61 2.87
C ALA A 109 -2.90 -5.10 3.76
N LEU A 110 -2.45 -4.29 4.72
CA LEU A 110 -1.40 -4.64 5.68
C LEU A 110 -1.85 -5.67 6.73
N ALA A 111 -3.12 -5.62 7.13
CA ALA A 111 -3.72 -6.56 8.07
C ALA A 111 -3.97 -7.95 7.47
N ARG A 112 -3.89 -8.08 6.14
CA ARG A 112 -4.00 -9.36 5.45
C ARG A 112 -2.82 -10.24 5.87
N LYS A 113 -3.08 -11.31 6.61
CA LYS A 113 -2.04 -12.27 7.04
C LYS A 113 -1.33 -12.83 5.80
N PRO A 114 -0.02 -13.15 5.88
CA PRO A 114 0.66 -13.88 4.80
C PRO A 114 0.02 -15.25 4.53
N ALA A 115 -0.74 -15.82 5.49
CA ALA A 115 -1.56 -17.01 5.25
C ALA A 115 -2.73 -16.77 4.25
N ASP A 116 -3.26 -15.54 4.16
CA ASP A 116 -4.26 -15.11 3.16
C ASP A 116 -3.63 -14.67 1.83
N LEU A 117 -2.31 -14.53 1.80
CA LEU A 117 -1.50 -14.52 0.60
C LEU A 117 -1.01 -15.96 0.42
N MET A 118 -1.93 -16.92 0.24
CA MET A 118 -1.60 -18.35 0.13
C MET A 118 -0.29 -18.49 -0.63
N SER A 119 0.79 -18.81 0.08
CA SER A 119 2.00 -19.23 -0.58
C SER A 119 1.66 -20.61 -1.12
N LEU A 120 1.05 -20.63 -2.30
CA LEU A 120 1.00 -21.77 -3.20
C LEU A 120 2.41 -22.02 -3.74
N ALA A 121 3.38 -22.09 -2.82
CA ALA A 121 4.73 -22.48 -3.13
C ALA A 121 4.63 -23.92 -3.62
N TYR A 122 4.84 -24.09 -4.91
CA TYR A 122 4.84 -25.41 -5.50
C TYR A 122 6.02 -26.19 -4.90
N PRO A 123 5.80 -27.38 -4.31
CA PRO A 123 6.85 -28.08 -3.59
C PRO A 123 7.93 -28.56 -4.56
N ALA A 124 9.18 -28.56 -4.11
CA ALA A 124 10.30 -29.09 -4.90
C ALA A 124 10.18 -30.61 -5.11
N GLU A 125 9.61 -31.31 -4.12
CA GLU A 125 9.34 -32.74 -4.16
C GLU A 125 7.84 -33.00 -4.35
N MET A 126 7.50 -34.02 -5.14
CA MET A 126 6.11 -34.39 -5.40
C MET A 126 5.49 -35.05 -4.17
N THR A 127 4.45 -34.43 -3.58
CA THR A 127 3.68 -35.06 -2.50
C THR A 127 2.76 -36.16 -3.06
N PRO A 128 2.34 -37.15 -2.24
CA PRO A 128 1.39 -38.18 -2.68
C PRO A 128 0.08 -37.61 -3.25
N GLU A 129 -0.44 -36.54 -2.65
CA GLU A 129 -1.67 -35.86 -3.07
C GLU A 129 -1.49 -35.16 -4.41
N LEU A 130 -0.35 -34.48 -4.59
CA LEU A 130 -0.02 -33.79 -5.83
C LEU A 130 0.22 -34.79 -6.97
N HIS A 131 0.92 -35.90 -6.68
CA HIS A 131 1.08 -37.00 -7.62
C HIS A 131 -0.27 -37.59 -8.04
N HIS A 132 -1.19 -37.77 -7.09
CA HIS A 132 -2.54 -38.26 -7.38
C HIS A 132 -3.31 -37.32 -8.31
N VAL A 133 -3.36 -36.03 -8.00
CA VAL A 133 -4.06 -35.02 -8.82
C VAL A 133 -3.47 -34.90 -10.22
N LEU A 134 -2.14 -34.83 -10.33
CA LEU A 134 -1.46 -34.72 -11.63
C LEU A 134 -1.58 -36.00 -12.47
N GLY A 135 -1.77 -37.15 -11.83
CA GLY A 135 -2.02 -38.42 -12.50
C GLY A 135 -3.44 -38.59 -13.04
N MET A 136 -4.36 -37.64 -12.80
CA MET A 136 -5.74 -37.75 -13.28
C MET A 136 -5.84 -37.55 -14.79
N MET A 137 -6.59 -38.43 -15.43
CA MET A 137 -6.87 -38.38 -16.87
C MET A 137 -7.94 -37.35 -17.21
N CYS A 138 -7.88 -36.78 -18.42
CA CYS A 138 -8.82 -35.74 -18.88
C CYS A 138 -10.29 -36.16 -18.75
N PHE A 139 -10.64 -37.42 -19.03
CA PHE A 139 -12.00 -37.94 -18.88
C PHE A 139 -12.48 -38.05 -17.43
N GLN A 140 -11.56 -38.19 -16.46
CA GLN A 140 -11.92 -38.16 -15.04
C GLN A 140 -12.30 -36.75 -14.61
N LEU A 141 -11.59 -35.74 -15.15
CA LEU A 141 -11.74 -34.33 -14.83
C LEU A 141 -12.88 -33.63 -15.60
N ALA A 142 -13.26 -34.15 -16.77
CA ALA A 142 -14.33 -33.59 -17.61
C ALA A 142 -15.63 -33.34 -16.83
N ARG A 143 -15.98 -34.23 -15.88
CA ARG A 143 -17.16 -34.09 -15.01
C ARG A 143 -17.14 -32.80 -14.18
N TYR A 144 -15.96 -32.37 -13.72
CA TYR A 144 -15.79 -31.17 -12.91
C TYR A 144 -15.87 -29.93 -13.82
N ALA A 145 -15.23 -29.97 -14.99
CA ALA A 145 -15.30 -28.89 -15.96
C ALA A 145 -16.75 -28.62 -16.41
N HIS A 146 -17.53 -29.67 -16.66
CA HIS A 146 -18.94 -29.54 -17.01
C HIS A 146 -19.75 -28.87 -15.90
N LEU A 147 -19.55 -29.29 -14.65
CA LEU A 147 -20.22 -28.68 -13.50
C LEU A 147 -19.85 -27.20 -13.35
N PHE A 148 -18.56 -26.89 -13.38
CA PHE A 148 -18.09 -25.50 -13.23
C PHE A 148 -18.57 -24.60 -14.37
N ARG A 149 -18.59 -25.10 -15.60
CA ARG A 149 -19.17 -24.39 -16.74
C ARG A 149 -20.67 -24.13 -16.55
N ALA A 150 -21.42 -25.12 -16.07
CA ALA A 150 -22.86 -24.99 -15.83
C ALA A 150 -23.19 -23.93 -14.77
N VAL A 151 -22.29 -23.66 -13.82
CA VAL A 151 -22.43 -22.58 -12.82
C VAL A 151 -21.76 -21.26 -13.22
N GLY A 152 -21.33 -21.15 -14.48
CA GLY A 152 -20.87 -19.89 -15.08
C GLY A 152 -19.34 -19.72 -15.22
N ALA A 153 -18.53 -20.75 -15.01
CA ALA A 153 -17.10 -20.67 -15.30
C ALA A 153 -16.83 -20.64 -16.81
N ASP A 154 -15.97 -19.72 -17.26
CA ASP A 154 -15.51 -19.64 -18.65
C ASP A 154 -14.46 -20.73 -18.93
N ILE A 155 -14.92 -21.88 -19.43
CA ILE A 155 -14.09 -23.05 -19.75
C ILE A 155 -14.40 -23.47 -21.18
N LYS A 156 -13.41 -23.41 -22.06
CA LYS A 156 -13.52 -23.92 -23.44
C LYS A 156 -13.83 -25.42 -23.45
N THR A 157 -14.51 -25.91 -24.48
CA THR A 157 -14.97 -27.32 -24.58
C THR A 157 -13.89 -28.27 -25.10
N ARG A 158 -12.67 -27.78 -25.32
CA ARG A 158 -11.53 -28.60 -25.72
C ARG A 158 -11.00 -29.33 -24.48
N ALA A 159 -10.74 -30.64 -24.62
CA ALA A 159 -10.39 -31.52 -23.50
C ALA A 159 -9.16 -31.03 -22.71
N GLU A 160 -8.15 -30.47 -23.36
CA GLU A 160 -6.96 -29.93 -22.70
C GLU A 160 -7.26 -28.66 -21.89
N ASP A 161 -8.19 -27.82 -22.36
CA ASP A 161 -8.63 -26.62 -21.64
C ASP A 161 -9.44 -27.01 -20.38
N GLU A 162 -10.30 -28.02 -20.50
CA GLU A 162 -11.05 -28.58 -19.38
C GLU A 162 -10.14 -29.22 -18.34
N GLN A 163 -9.18 -30.04 -18.78
CA GLN A 163 -8.18 -30.66 -17.93
C GLN A 163 -7.33 -29.61 -17.22
N ALA A 164 -6.83 -28.59 -17.93
CA ALA A 164 -6.00 -27.55 -17.35
C ALA A 164 -6.75 -26.76 -16.26
N TYR A 165 -8.02 -26.41 -16.51
CA TYR A 165 -8.84 -25.73 -15.50
C TYR A 165 -9.00 -26.58 -14.24
N CYS A 166 -9.35 -27.86 -14.40
CA CYS A 166 -9.59 -28.75 -13.27
C CYS A 166 -8.31 -29.07 -12.49
N LEU A 167 -7.19 -29.30 -13.19
CA LEU A 167 -5.88 -29.49 -12.54
C LEU A 167 -5.46 -28.24 -11.78
N HIS A 168 -5.59 -27.06 -12.37
CA HIS A 168 -5.29 -25.80 -11.69
C HIS A 168 -6.13 -25.64 -10.42
N TRP A 169 -7.42 -25.97 -10.47
CA TRP A 169 -8.30 -25.94 -9.31
C TRP A 169 -7.90 -26.95 -8.23
N LEU A 170 -7.66 -28.21 -8.58
CA LEU A 170 -7.28 -29.26 -7.63
C LEU A 170 -5.89 -29.04 -7.02
N ILE A 171 -4.91 -28.58 -7.80
CA ILE A 171 -3.57 -28.27 -7.30
C ILE A 171 -3.65 -27.17 -6.24
N LYS A 172 -4.51 -26.15 -6.42
CA LYS A 172 -4.71 -25.14 -5.38
C LYS A 172 -5.19 -25.75 -4.07
N HIS A 173 -6.13 -26.69 -4.13
CA HIS A 173 -6.62 -27.41 -2.95
C HIS A 173 -5.53 -28.26 -2.30
N VAL A 174 -4.74 -28.99 -3.08
CA VAL A 174 -3.61 -29.78 -2.56
C VAL A 174 -2.60 -28.89 -1.85
N LEU A 175 -2.22 -27.77 -2.46
CA LEU A 175 -1.26 -26.85 -1.87
C LEU A 175 -1.81 -26.10 -0.64
N ALA A 176 -3.12 -25.90 -0.59
CA ALA A 176 -3.79 -25.21 0.52
C ALA A 176 -4.06 -26.11 1.73
N HIS A 177 -4.43 -27.37 1.50
CA HIS A 177 -5.05 -28.24 2.50
C HIS A 177 -4.31 -29.57 2.70
N GLY A 178 -3.26 -29.86 1.93
CA GLY A 178 -2.49 -31.09 2.08
C GLY A 178 -3.38 -32.32 1.97
N ALA A 179 -3.33 -33.22 2.95
CA ALA A 179 -4.12 -34.46 2.97
C ALA A 179 -5.64 -34.26 2.95
N GLU A 180 -6.14 -33.10 3.39
CA GLU A 180 -7.58 -32.78 3.46
C GLU A 180 -8.11 -32.18 2.14
N TRP A 181 -7.29 -32.10 1.09
CA TRP A 181 -7.65 -31.47 -0.18
C TRP A 181 -8.94 -32.02 -0.80
N ALA A 182 -9.21 -33.31 -0.64
CA ALA A 182 -10.37 -33.98 -1.23
C ALA A 182 -11.67 -33.49 -0.58
N ASP A 183 -11.71 -33.36 0.75
CA ASP A 183 -12.89 -32.87 1.48
C ASP A 183 -13.22 -31.42 1.10
N HIS A 184 -12.19 -30.58 0.94
CA HIS A 184 -12.34 -29.20 0.48
C HIS A 184 -12.78 -29.11 -0.99
N ALA A 185 -12.24 -29.96 -1.87
CA ALA A 185 -12.68 -30.05 -3.25
C ALA A 185 -14.14 -30.53 -3.36
N ASP A 186 -14.55 -31.51 -2.54
CA ASP A 186 -15.92 -32.01 -2.49
C ASP A 186 -16.90 -30.94 -1.98
N ALA A 187 -16.49 -30.11 -1.01
CA ALA A 187 -17.28 -28.98 -0.55
C ALA A 187 -17.51 -27.94 -1.67
N ASP A 188 -16.48 -27.62 -2.45
CA ASP A 188 -16.59 -26.76 -3.64
C ASP A 188 -17.56 -27.35 -4.69
N LEU A 189 -17.47 -28.66 -4.95
CA LEU A 189 -18.36 -29.35 -5.87
C LEU A 189 -19.81 -29.36 -5.38
N ALA A 190 -20.03 -29.56 -4.08
CA ALA A 190 -21.35 -29.48 -3.47
C ALA A 190 -21.93 -28.07 -3.57
N ALA A 191 -21.13 -27.04 -3.29
CA ALA A 191 -21.51 -25.64 -3.43
C ALA A 191 -21.82 -25.25 -4.88
N ALA A 192 -21.08 -25.79 -5.86
CA ALA A 192 -21.39 -25.61 -7.27
C ALA A 192 -22.71 -26.29 -7.64
N ARG A 193 -22.94 -27.54 -7.22
CA ARG A 193 -24.20 -28.24 -7.48
C ARG A 193 -25.41 -27.52 -6.90
N ALA A 194 -25.28 -26.91 -5.72
CA ALA A 194 -26.36 -26.14 -5.10
C ALA A 194 -26.75 -24.86 -5.89
N LYS A 195 -25.89 -24.38 -6.80
CA LYS A 195 -26.17 -23.25 -7.68
C LYS A 195 -26.85 -23.66 -8.99
N LEU A 196 -26.93 -24.96 -9.28
CA LEU A 196 -27.63 -25.41 -10.48
C LEU A 196 -29.14 -25.11 -10.31
N PRO A 197 -29.79 -24.58 -11.36
CA PRO A 197 -31.24 -24.41 -11.33
C PRO A 197 -31.90 -25.79 -11.16
N ASP A 198 -32.96 -25.83 -10.35
CA ASP A 198 -33.72 -27.05 -10.09
C ASP A 198 -34.19 -27.65 -11.42
N ALA A 199 -33.82 -28.91 -11.68
CA ALA A 199 -34.16 -29.62 -12.92
C ALA A 199 -35.63 -30.11 -12.91
N SER A 200 -36.55 -29.26 -12.45
CA SER A 200 -38.00 -29.43 -12.59
C SER A 200 -38.56 -28.35 -13.50
N LYS A 201 -38.36 -28.52 -14.81
CA LYS A 201 -39.30 -28.17 -15.87
C LYS A 201 -39.14 -29.14 -17.04
#